data_AF-A0A1G2LVS2-F1
#
_entry.id   AF-A0A1G2LVS2-F1
#
_cell.length_a   1.000
_cell.length_b   1.000
_cell.length_c   1.000
_cell.angle_alpha   90.00
_cell.angle_beta   90.00
_cell.angle_gamma   90.00
#
_symmetry.space_group_name_H-M   'P 1'
#
loop_
_entity.id
_entity.type
_entity.pdbx_description
1 polymer ?
#
loop_
_entity_poly.entity_id
_entity_poly.type
_entity_poly.pdbx_seq_one_letter_code
_entity_poly.pdbx_strand_id
1 'polypeptide(L)' 'MSIINEIIVQVVNPVIGLLFAIAIAVFIWGIIGFIWNAGSEEKRTTGKQHIIWGLVGLLIMATVAGIIEIIANFVQF' A
#
# COMPACT_ATOMS: atom_id res chain seq x y z
N MET A 1 18.13 22.28 -10.40
CA MET A 1 17.19 21.16 -10.18
C MET A 1 16.64 20.76 -11.54
N SER A 2 16.83 19.50 -11.96
CA SER A 2 16.23 19.01 -13.21
C SER A 2 14.71 18.98 -13.06
N ILE A 3 13.96 19.32 -14.12
CA ILE A 3 12.49 19.23 -14.15
C ILE A 3 12.01 17.84 -13.69
N ILE A 4 12.79 16.81 -14.00
CA ILE A 4 12.53 15.42 -13.58
C ILE A 4 12.51 15.28 -12.05
N ASN A 5 13.43 15.92 -11.34
CA ASN A 5 13.49 15.85 -9.88
C ASN A 5 12.29 16.54 -9.22
N GLU A 6 11.85 17.66 -9.78
CA GLU A 6 10.66 18.36 -9.28
C GLU A 6 9.39 17.52 -9.44
N ILE A 7 9.23 16.81 -10.57
CA ILE A 7 8.09 15.91 -10.78
C ILE A 7 8.11 14.76 -9.76
N ILE A 8 9.28 14.17 -9.51
CA ILE A 8 9.40 13.06 -8.54
C ILE A 8 8.98 13.54 -7.14
N VAL A 9 9.52 14.67 -6.68
CA VAL A 9 9.28 15.16 -5.32
C VAL A 9 7.85 15.66 -5.14
N GLN A 10 7.30 16.39 -6.11
CA GLN A 10 6.01 17.06 -5.96
C GLN A 10 4.82 16.20 -6.40
N VAL A 11 5.03 15.18 -7.23
CA VAL A 11 3.93 14.35 -7.77
C VAL A 11 4.09 12.90 -7.35
N VAL A 12 5.23 12.28 -7.67
CA VAL A 12 5.41 10.84 -7.48
C VAL A 12 5.39 10.47 -5.99
N ASN A 13 6.18 11.17 -5.16
CA ASN A 13 6.26 10.86 -3.72
C ASN A 13 4.90 11.02 -3.00
N PRO A 14 4.14 12.12 -3.19
CA PRO A 14 2.80 12.23 -2.62
C PRO A 14 1.82 11.15 -3.10
N VAL A 15 1.87 10.78 -4.38
CA VAL A 15 1.01 9.72 -4.93
C VAL A 15 1.33 8.37 -4.30
N ILE A 16 2.61 8.03 -4.13
CA ILE A 16 3.04 6.81 -3.42
C ILE A 16 2.49 6.82 -1.98
N GLY A 17 2.63 7.93 -1.27
CA GLY A 17 2.09 8.09 0.09
C GLY A 17 0.57 7.92 0.14
N LEU A 18 -0.16 8.48 -0.82
CA LEU A 18 -1.61 8.35 -0.93
C LEU A 18 -2.04 6.90 -1.19
N LEU A 19 -1.35 6.20 -2.11
CA LEU A 19 -1.61 4.79 -2.39
C LEU A 19 -1.37 3.92 -1.15
N PHE A 20 -0.34 4.22 -0.36
CA PHE A 20 -0.07 3.53 0.89
C PHE A 20 -1.19 3.74 1.91
N ALA A 21 -1.65 4.98 2.08
CA ALA A 21 -2.77 5.30 2.96
C ALA A 21 -4.06 4.57 2.56
N ILE A 22 -4.36 4.49 1.25
CA ILE A 22 -5.51 3.75 0.73
C ILE A 22 -5.38 2.25 1.01
N ALA A 23 -4.20 1.66 0.79
CA ALA A 23 -3.97 0.24 1.07
C ALA A 23 -4.21 -0.09 2.55
N ILE A 24 -3.71 0.75 3.48
CA ILE A 24 -3.98 0.64 4.92
C ILE A 24 -5.48 0.77 5.19
N ALA A 25 -6.16 1.76 4.60
CA ALA A 25 -7.58 1.98 4.82
C ALA A 25 -8.42 0.77 4.37
N VAL A 26 -8.13 0.20 3.20
CA VAL A 26 -8.81 -1.01 2.69
C VAL A 26 -8.53 -2.22 3.57
N PHE A 27 -7.28 -2.38 4.03
CA PHE A 27 -6.91 -3.45 4.96
C PHE A 27 -7.71 -3.36 6.28
N ILE A 28 -7.75 -2.18 6.89
CA ILE A 28 -8.51 -1.92 8.12
C ILE A 28 -10.02 -2.14 7.89
N TRP A 29 -10.55 -1.64 6.78
CA TRP A 29 -11.95 -1.86 6.41
C TRP A 29 -12.29 -3.34 6.28
N GLY A 30 -11.38 -4.14 5.72
CA GLY A 30 -11.49 -5.58 5.67
C GLY A 30 -11.54 -6.24 7.04
N ILE A 31 -10.66 -5.83 7.98
CA ILE A 31 -10.65 -6.34 9.36
C ILE A 31 -11.98 -6.03 10.04
N ILE A 32 -12.40 -4.77 9.98
CA ILE A 32 -13.65 -4.30 10.58
C ILE A 32 -14.85 -5.10 10.00
N GLY A 33 -14.92 -5.21 8.67
CA GLY A 33 -15.97 -5.97 8.00
C GLY A 33 -15.94 -7.47 8.31
N PHE A 34 -14.76 -8.06 8.48
CA PHE A 34 -14.60 -9.45 8.86
C PHE A 34 -15.11 -9.74 10.28
N ILE A 35 -14.84 -8.84 11.24
CA ILE A 35 -15.26 -8.98 12.64
C ILE A 35 -16.76 -8.70 12.80
N TRP A 36 -17.27 -7.59 12.26
CA TRP A 36 -18.68 -7.21 12.43
C TRP A 36 -19.65 -8.16 11.74
N ASN A 37 -19.23 -8.82 10.65
CA ASN A 37 -20.08 -9.75 9.93
C ASN A 37 -19.83 -11.22 10.31
N ALA A 38 -19.35 -11.51 11.52
CA ALA A 38 -19.04 -12.87 11.96
C ALA A 38 -20.23 -13.85 11.84
N GLY A 39 -21.48 -13.36 11.87
CA GLY A 39 -22.70 -14.18 11.72
C GLY A 39 -23.15 -14.45 10.28
N SER A 40 -22.48 -13.89 9.26
CA SER A 40 -22.81 -14.09 7.84
C SER A 40 -21.56 -14.53 7.07
N GLU A 41 -21.55 -15.77 6.59
CA GLU A 41 -20.40 -16.34 5.89
C GLU A 41 -20.07 -15.60 4.59
N GLU A 42 -21.10 -15.13 3.87
CA GLU A 42 -20.96 -14.32 2.66
C GLU A 42 -20.23 -13.00 2.95
N LYS A 43 -20.75 -12.20 3.88
CA LYS A 43 -20.14 -10.90 4.24
C LYS A 43 -18.76 -11.07 4.89
N ARG A 44 -18.54 -12.16 5.61
CA ARG A 44 -17.22 -12.51 6.15
C ARG A 44 -16.22 -12.81 5.03
N THR A 45 -16.65 -13.44 3.95
CA THR A 45 -15.80 -13.69 2.76
C THR A 45 -15.41 -12.38 2.08
N THR A 46 -16.34 -11.44 1.93
CA THR A 46 -16.02 -10.08 1.44
C THR A 46 -15.02 -9.36 2.34
N GLY A 47 -15.19 -9.42 3.66
CA GLY A 47 -14.23 -8.88 4.62
C GLY A 47 -12.82 -9.46 4.44
N LYS A 48 -12.71 -10.79 4.30
CA LYS A 48 -11.44 -11.46 4.00
C LYS A 48 -10.81 -10.97 2.69
N GLN A 49 -11.60 -10.78 1.64
CA GLN A 49 -11.09 -10.29 0.36
C GLN A 49 -10.46 -8.89 0.50
N HIS A 50 -11.12 -7.97 1.22
CA HIS A 50 -10.54 -6.64 1.48
C HIS A 50 -9.24 -6.71 2.30
N ILE A 51 -9.14 -7.61 3.28
CA ILE A 51 -7.89 -7.84 4.03
C ILE A 51 -6.78 -8.30 3.08
N ILE A 52 -7.06 -9.28 2.22
CA ILE A 52 -6.07 -9.84 1.30
C ILE A 52 -5.61 -8.76 0.31
N TRP A 53 -6.54 -8.02 -0.32
CA TRP A 53 -6.19 -6.97 -1.26
C TRP A 53 -5.41 -5.82 -0.61
N GLY A 54 -5.80 -5.43 0.60
CA GLY A 54 -5.04 -4.46 1.40
C GLY A 54 -3.63 -4.95 1.70
N LEU A 55 -3.47 -6.20 2.13
CA LEU A 55 -2.18 -6.80 2.44
C LEU A 55 -1.27 -6.94 1.21
N VAL A 56 -1.82 -7.35 0.06
CA VAL A 56 -1.08 -7.40 -1.21
C VAL A 56 -0.59 -6.02 -1.61
N GLY A 57 -1.46 -4.99 -1.48
CA GLY A 57 -1.06 -3.60 -1.72
C GLY A 57 0.11 -3.17 -0.82
N LEU A 58 0.02 -3.44 0.48
CA LEU A 58 1.09 -3.11 1.44
C LEU A 58 2.39 -3.85 1.13
N LEU A 59 2.32 -5.13 0.76
CA LEU A 59 3.49 -5.94 0.40
C LEU A 59 4.23 -5.38 -0.83
N ILE A 60 3.49 -4.99 -1.87
CA ILE A 60 4.06 -4.38 -3.08
C ILE A 60 4.80 -3.09 -2.70
N MET A 61 4.17 -2.24 -1.89
CA MET A 61 4.77 -0.96 -1.48
C MET A 61 6.03 -1.16 -0.62
N ALA A 62 6.02 -2.12 0.30
CA ALA A 62 7.19 -2.49 1.09
C ALA A 62 8.34 -3.00 0.21
N THR A 63 8.01 -3.82 -0.80
CA THR A 63 8.98 -4.34 -1.77
C THR A 63 9.61 -3.21 -2.59
N VAL A 64 8.80 -2.27 -3.09
CA VAL A 64 9.29 -1.11 -3.84
C VAL A 64 10.22 -0.25 -2.99
N ALA A 65 9.87 0.02 -1.74
CA ALA A 65 10.73 0.78 -0.82
C ALA A 65 12.10 0.10 -0.61
N GLY A 66 12.10 -1.22 -0.38
CA GLY A 66 13.34 -1.99 -0.23
C GLY A 66 14.20 -2.00 -1.50
N ILE A 67 13.59 -2.13 -2.67
CA ILE A 67 14.32 -2.07 -3.95
C ILE A 67 14.94 -0.68 -4.17
N ILE A 68 14.21 0.39 -3.89
CA ILE A 68 14.73 1.76 -3.99
C ILE A 68 15.94 1.93 -3.08
N GLU A 69 15.88 1.44 -1.84
CA GLU A 69 16.98 1.53 -0.88
C GLU A 69 18.21 0.73 -1.33
N ILE A 70 18.03 -0.49 -1.86
CA ILE A 70 19.14 -1.29 -2.41
C ILE A 70 19.81 -0.57 -3.58
N ILE A 71 19.03 -0.04 -4.53
CA ILE A 71 19.56 0.66 -5.70
C ILE A 71 20.25 1.96 -5.27
N ALA A 72 19.65 2.73 -4.37
CA ALA A 72 20.22 3.99 -3.88
C ALA A 72 21.59 3.75 -3.21
N ASN A 73 21.70 2.71 -2.38
CA ASN A 73 22.97 2.33 -1.78
C ASN A 73 23.98 1.89 -2.85
N PHE A 74 23.58 1.08 -3.83
CA PHE A 74 24.47 0.61 -4.90
C PHE A 74 25.04 1.75 -5.76
N VAL A 75 24.24 2.75 -6.10
CA VAL A 75 24.64 3.87 -6.98
C VAL A 75 25.50 4.92 -6.23
N GLN A 76 25.47 4.93 -4.90
CA GLN A 76 26.28 5.83 -4.07
C GLN A 76 27.70 5.31 -3.76
N PHE A 77 28.05 4.09 -4.20
CA PHE A 77 29.43 3.60 -4.25
C PHE A 77 30.16 4.09 -5.50
#